data_AF-A0A6N6T7N6-F1
#
_entry.id   AF-A0A6N6T7N6-F1
#
_cell.length_a   1.000
_cell.length_b   1.000
_cell.length_c   1.000
_cell.angle_alpha   90.00
_cell.angle_beta   90.00
_cell.angle_gamma   90.00
#
_symmetry.space_group_name_H-M   'P 1'
#
loop_
_entity.id
_entity.type
_entity.pdbx_description
1 polymer ?
#
loop_
_entity_poly.entity_id
_entity_poly.type
_entity_poly.pdbx_seq_one_letter_code
_entity_poly.pdbx_strand_id
1 'polypeptide(L)'
;MVFNQSPASLTGRNLPCGANSTRTVEEPEHKEKFRSIFNQRLTRKQGEIELNQWIEQAKKLKNRYLNDFLSMLSAWKYYVLNYFAHRFTTSAIEGINNTIKTVKRMGYGFRNFVNFKQRIMISFA
;
A
#
# COMPACT_ATOMS: atom_id res chain seq x y z
N MET A 1 41.42 48.58 16.54
CA MET A 1 42.19 49.06 15.38
C MET A 1 43.18 47.98 14.98
N VAL A 2 43.39 47.84 13.67
CA VAL A 2 44.34 46.97 12.94
C VAL A 2 43.92 45.51 12.68
N PHE A 3 43.54 45.30 11.42
CA PHE A 3 43.47 44.04 10.68
C PHE A 3 44.85 43.39 10.57
N ASN A 4 44.95 42.07 10.74
CA ASN A 4 45.69 41.20 9.83
C ASN A 4 45.37 39.71 10.10
N GLN A 5 44.78 39.02 9.12
CA GLN A 5 45.28 37.77 8.52
C GLN A 5 44.16 37.08 7.69
N SER A 6 44.52 36.74 6.44
CA SER A 6 43.88 35.79 5.51
C SER A 6 45.01 34.81 5.09
N PRO A 7 44.82 33.55 4.61
CA PRO A 7 43.64 33.02 3.92
C PRO A 7 43.26 31.53 4.18
N ALA A 8 42.11 31.14 3.62
CA ALA A 8 41.78 29.86 3.00
C ALA A 8 42.07 28.52 3.71
N SER A 9 40.99 27.80 4.05
CA SER A 9 40.60 26.49 3.46
C SER A 9 39.92 25.58 4.48
N LEU A 10 38.59 25.68 4.59
CA LEU A 10 37.77 24.57 5.06
C LEU A 10 36.54 24.45 4.16
N THR A 11 36.76 23.81 3.02
CA THR A 11 35.73 23.29 2.14
C THR A 11 35.08 22.09 2.85
N GLY A 12 34.17 22.36 3.77
CA GLY A 12 33.36 21.36 4.46
C GLY A 12 31.89 21.69 4.25
N ARG A 13 31.24 20.95 3.33
CA ARG A 13 29.85 21.10 2.91
C ARG A 13 28.89 21.20 4.11
N ASN A 14 28.43 22.40 4.42
CA ASN A 14 27.13 22.59 5.06
C ASN A 14 26.08 22.49 3.96
N LEU A 15 25.54 21.29 3.78
CA LEU A 15 24.24 21.13 3.13
C LEU A 15 23.21 21.79 4.06
N PRO A 16 22.45 22.80 3.62
CA PRO A 16 21.25 23.17 4.35
C PRO A 16 20.32 21.96 4.33
N CYS A 17 20.06 21.38 5.51
CA CYS A 17 18.99 20.40 5.70
C CYS A 17 17.74 20.94 5.02
N GLY A 18 17.33 20.22 3.98
CA GLY A 18 16.34 20.65 3.01
C GLY A 18 15.11 21.22 3.69
N ALA A 19 14.75 22.41 3.22
CA ALA A 19 13.47 23.03 3.40
C ALA A 19 12.32 22.02 3.11
N ASN A 20 11.36 22.02 4.04
CA ASN A 20 9.94 22.00 3.78
C ASN A 20 9.43 20.97 2.75
N SER A 21 9.26 19.72 3.17
CA SER A 21 8.12 18.95 2.69
C SER A 21 6.95 19.25 3.62
N THR A 22 6.15 20.24 3.25
CA THR A 22 4.83 20.47 3.82
C THR A 22 4.09 19.14 3.87
N ARG A 23 3.83 18.62 5.07
CA ARG A 23 2.90 17.51 5.28
C ARG A 23 1.52 18.06 4.89
N THR A 24 1.14 17.89 3.63
CA THR A 24 -0.12 18.44 3.10
C THR A 24 -1.29 17.89 3.92
N VAL A 25 -2.07 18.79 4.52
CA VAL A 25 -3.16 18.47 5.45
C VAL A 25 -4.37 17.85 4.71
N GLU A 26 -4.36 17.90 3.38
CA GLU A 26 -5.41 17.42 2.46
C GLU A 26 -5.31 15.90 2.16
N GLU A 27 -4.10 15.33 2.21
CA GLU A 27 -3.84 13.92 1.87
C GLU A 27 -4.46 12.87 2.83
N PRO A 28 -4.54 13.10 4.16
CA PRO A 28 -5.20 12.19 5.10
C PRO A 28 -6.70 12.00 4.82
N GLU A 29 -7.37 13.06 4.36
CA GLU A 29 -8.83 13.05 4.17
C GLU A 29 -9.26 12.09 3.06
N HIS A 30 -8.54 12.06 1.95
CA HIS A 30 -8.83 11.14 0.84
C HIS A 30 -8.58 9.68 1.22
N LYS A 31 -7.58 9.42 2.05
CA LYS A 31 -7.31 8.09 2.60
C LYS A 31 -8.44 7.65 3.52
N GLU A 32 -8.95 8.53 4.38
CA GLU A 32 -10.02 8.20 5.32
C GLU A 32 -11.36 7.99 4.58
N LYS A 33 -11.66 8.83 3.58
CA LYS A 33 -12.81 8.64 2.69
C LYS A 33 -12.73 7.33 1.91
N PHE A 34 -11.55 6.95 1.43
CA PHE A 34 -11.39 5.65 0.79
C PHE A 34 -11.69 4.51 1.77
N ARG A 35 -11.14 4.57 2.99
CA ARG A 35 -11.36 3.54 4.02
C ARG A 35 -12.84 3.44 4.41
N SER A 36 -13.55 4.55 4.52
CA SER A 36 -14.95 4.56 4.91
C SER A 36 -15.84 3.79 3.91
N ILE A 37 -15.57 3.91 2.61
CA ILE A 37 -16.29 3.17 1.54
C ILE A 37 -16.21 1.65 1.77
N PHE A 38 -15.03 1.12 2.12
CA PHE A 38 -14.85 -0.32 2.36
C PHE A 38 -15.37 -0.79 3.72
N ASN A 39 -15.43 0.10 4.72
CA ASN A 39 -15.96 -0.24 6.04
C ASN A 39 -17.49 -0.33 6.03
N GLN A 40 -18.18 0.50 5.24
CA GLN A 40 -19.64 0.49 5.09
C GLN A 40 -20.17 -0.79 4.43
N ARG A 41 -21.26 -1.37 4.95
CA ARG A 41 -21.92 -2.54 4.34
C ARG A 41 -22.68 -2.14 3.07
N LEU A 42 -21.94 -2.06 1.97
CA LEU A 42 -22.47 -1.75 0.63
C LEU A 42 -22.62 -3.01 -0.22
N THR A 43 -23.59 -3.00 -1.14
CA THR A 43 -23.66 -3.98 -2.22
C THR A 43 -22.60 -3.69 -3.28
N ARG A 44 -22.26 -4.68 -4.12
CA ARG A 44 -21.29 -4.51 -5.22
C ARG A 44 -21.58 -3.28 -6.09
N LYS A 45 -22.86 -3.08 -6.47
CA LYS A 45 -23.30 -1.96 -7.30
C LYS A 45 -23.13 -0.62 -6.58
N GLN A 46 -23.51 -0.55 -5.31
CA GLN A 46 -23.36 0.69 -4.53
C GLN A 46 -21.88 1.01 -4.29
N GLY A 47 -21.06 0.01 -3.96
CA GLY A 47 -19.61 0.18 -3.81
C GLY A 47 -18.93 0.64 -5.10
N GLU A 48 -19.41 0.22 -6.27
CA GLU A 48 -18.91 0.75 -7.55
C GLU A 48 -19.21 2.23 -7.75
N ILE A 49 -20.42 2.67 -7.40
CA ILE A 49 -20.82 4.07 -7.52
C ILE A 49 -19.94 4.95 -6.61
N GLU A 50 -19.84 4.59 -5.32
CA GLU A 50 -19.03 5.32 -4.34
C GLU A 50 -17.54 5.35 -4.73
N LEU A 51 -17.01 4.21 -5.19
CA LEU A 51 -15.60 4.11 -5.59
C LEU A 51 -15.30 4.97 -6.82
N ASN A 52 -16.18 4.98 -7.82
CA ASN A 52 -16.01 5.84 -9.01
C ASN A 52 -16.08 7.32 -8.62
N GLN A 53 -17.01 7.71 -7.74
CA GLN A 53 -17.12 9.09 -7.25
C GLN A 53 -15.84 9.52 -6.51
N TRP A 54 -15.29 8.64 -5.68
CA TRP A 54 -14.02 8.91 -4.99
C TRP A 54 -12.85 9.02 -5.96
N ILE A 55 -12.76 8.16 -6.98
CA ILE A 55 -11.72 8.23 -8.02
C ILE A 55 -11.75 9.59 -8.73
N GLU A 56 -12.94 10.08 -9.09
CA GLU A 56 -13.09 11.38 -9.76
C GLU A 56 -12.70 12.55 -8.85
N GLN A 57 -12.98 12.47 -7.55
CA GLN A 57 -12.49 13.46 -6.58
C GLN A 57 -10.96 13.39 -6.44
N ALA A 58 -10.40 12.18 -6.38
CA ALA A 58 -8.97 11.96 -6.23
C ALA A 58 -8.15 12.44 -7.45
N LYS A 59 -8.67 12.32 -8.67
CA LYS A 59 -8.03 12.84 -9.89
C LYS A 59 -7.83 14.37 -9.86
N LYS A 60 -8.72 15.10 -9.18
CA LYS A 60 -8.68 16.58 -9.12
C LYS A 60 -7.47 17.12 -8.36
N LEU A 61 -6.89 16.34 -7.44
CA LEU A 61 -5.72 16.74 -6.65
C LEU A 61 -4.43 16.83 -7.47
N LYS A 62 -4.42 16.33 -8.72
CA LYS A 62 -3.27 16.36 -9.65
C LYS A 62 -1.93 15.91 -9.02
N ASN A 63 -1.97 14.99 -8.06
CA ASN A 63 -0.77 14.41 -7.45
C ASN A 63 -0.29 13.23 -8.32
N ARG A 64 1.00 13.23 -8.70
CA ARG A 64 1.61 12.19 -9.53
C ARG A 64 1.43 10.79 -8.93
N TYR A 65 1.76 10.61 -7.66
CA TYR A 65 1.69 9.32 -6.98
C TYR A 65 0.26 8.81 -6.86
N LEU A 66 -0.68 9.74 -6.65
CA LEU A 66 -2.10 9.41 -6.59
C LEU A 66 -2.62 8.99 -7.97
N ASN A 67 -2.22 9.65 -9.05
CA ASN A 67 -2.64 9.30 -10.41
C ASN A 67 -2.17 7.89 -10.82
N ASP A 68 -0.95 7.51 -10.47
CA ASP A 68 -0.44 6.16 -10.73
C ASP A 68 -1.26 5.11 -9.95
N PHE A 69 -1.57 5.39 -8.67
CA PHE A 69 -2.46 4.55 -7.87
C PHE A 69 -3.87 4.46 -8.46
N LEU A 70 -4.44 5.56 -8.96
CA LEU A 70 -5.78 5.57 -9.56
C LEU A 70 -5.82 4.78 -10.87
N SER A 71 -4.75 4.83 -11.67
CA SER A 71 -4.60 4.01 -12.88
C SER A 71 -4.60 2.52 -12.55
N MET A 72 -3.78 2.12 -11.57
CA MET A 72 -3.77 0.75 -11.04
C MET A 72 -5.14 0.37 -10.48
N LEU A 73 -5.75 1.20 -9.64
CA LEU A 73 -7.05 0.93 -9.03
C LEU A 73 -8.15 0.74 -10.08
N SER A 74 -8.13 1.54 -11.16
CA SER A 74 -9.06 1.41 -12.28
C SER A 74 -8.90 0.08 -13.01
N ALA A 75 -7.65 -0.34 -13.29
CA ALA A 75 -7.36 -1.60 -13.96
C ALA A 75 -7.82 -2.82 -13.14
N TRP A 76 -7.65 -2.76 -11.81
CA TRP A 76 -8.00 -3.86 -10.90
C TRP A 76 -9.40 -3.72 -10.28
N LYS A 77 -10.16 -2.69 -10.66
CA LYS A 77 -11.45 -2.32 -10.05
C LYS A 77 -12.42 -3.50 -9.97
N TYR A 78 -12.51 -4.29 -11.03
CA TYR A 78 -13.39 -5.46 -11.09
C TYR A 78 -13.16 -6.44 -9.93
N TYR A 79 -11.89 -6.70 -9.59
CA TYR A 79 -11.51 -7.59 -8.49
C TYR A 79 -11.72 -6.93 -7.13
N VAL A 80 -11.42 -5.63 -7.02
CA VAL A 80 -11.65 -4.86 -5.79
C VAL A 80 -13.14 -4.87 -5.41
N LEU A 81 -14.03 -4.78 -6.39
CA LEU A 81 -15.48 -4.82 -6.16
C LEU A 81 -15.99 -6.17 -5.63
N ASN A 82 -15.24 -7.27 -5.84
CA ASN A 82 -15.58 -8.56 -5.24
C ASN A 82 -15.52 -8.52 -3.71
N TYR A 83 -14.76 -7.60 -3.12
CA TYR A 83 -14.72 -7.41 -1.66
C TYR A 83 -16.11 -7.12 -1.06
N PHE A 84 -16.96 -6.37 -1.78
CA PHE A 84 -18.32 -6.06 -1.32
C PHE A 84 -19.25 -7.28 -1.37
N ALA A 85 -18.97 -8.25 -2.24
CA ALA A 85 -19.71 -9.52 -2.30
C ALA A 85 -19.17 -10.54 -1.28
N HIS A 86 -17.84 -10.57 -1.08
CA HIS A 86 -17.16 -11.50 -0.19
C HIS A 86 -16.18 -10.75 0.71
N ARG A 87 -16.61 -10.43 1.93
CA ARG A 87 -15.73 -9.83 2.94
C ARG A 87 -14.80 -10.89 3.53
N PHE A 88 -13.67 -11.11 2.88
CA PHE A 88 -12.58 -11.83 3.50
C PHE A 88 -11.93 -10.96 4.58
N THR A 89 -11.79 -11.51 5.78
CA THR A 89 -11.04 -10.86 6.85
C THR A 89 -9.54 -11.07 6.61
N THR A 90 -8.74 -10.01 6.79
CA THR A 90 -7.27 -10.10 6.72
C THR A 90 -6.75 -11.19 7.65
N SER A 91 -7.39 -11.39 8.81
CA SER A 91 -7.05 -12.41 9.79
C SER A 91 -7.12 -13.84 9.24
N ALA A 92 -8.12 -14.17 8.41
CA ALA A 92 -8.22 -15.50 7.81
C ALA A 92 -7.11 -15.73 6.79
N ILE A 93 -6.82 -14.73 5.96
CA ILE A 93 -5.72 -14.76 4.97
C ILE A 93 -4.36 -14.88 5.68
N GLU A 94 -4.20 -14.17 6.80
CA GLU A 94 -2.99 -14.23 7.62
C GLU A 94 -2.79 -15.62 8.24
N GLY A 95 -3.87 -16.25 8.72
CA GLY A 95 -3.85 -17.64 9.17
C GLY A 95 -3.35 -18.60 8.09
N ILE A 96 -3.92 -18.50 6.88
CA ILE A 96 -3.49 -19.29 5.72
C ILE A 96 -2.01 -19.05 5.41
N ASN A 97 -1.58 -17.78 5.38
CA ASN A 97 -0.19 -17.41 5.10
C ASN A 97 0.77 -17.93 6.17
N ASN A 98 0.38 -17.93 7.45
CA ASN A 98 1.19 -18.46 8.52
C ASN A 98 1.32 -19.98 8.43
N THR A 99 0.25 -20.70 8.10
CA THR A 99 0.29 -22.15 7.84
C THR A 99 1.23 -22.47 6.68
N ILE A 100 1.13 -21.76 5.55
CA ILE A 100 2.04 -21.95 4.41
C ILE A 100 3.50 -21.66 4.79
N LYS A 101 3.76 -20.59 5.56
CA LYS A 101 5.10 -20.27 6.07
C LYS A 101 5.63 -21.39 6.97
N THR A 102 4.79 -21.97 7.83
CA THR A 102 5.16 -23.11 8.68
C THR A 102 5.49 -24.34 7.84
N VAL A 103 4.66 -24.70 6.85
CA VAL A 103 4.94 -25.82 5.94
C VAL A 103 6.24 -25.59 5.15
N LYS A 104 6.52 -24.35 4.74
CA LYS A 104 7.77 -23.96 4.09
C LYS A 104 8.98 -24.14 5.01
N ARG A 105 8.89 -23.74 6.29
CA ARG A 105 9.95 -23.95 7.30
C ARG A 105 10.14 -25.43 7.63
N MET A 106 9.08 -26.23 7.67
CA MET A 106 9.17 -27.69 7.88
C MET A 106 9.64 -28.45 6.64
N GLY A 107 9.82 -27.75 5.52
CA GLY A 107 10.04 -28.29 4.19
C GLY A 107 11.44 -28.08 3.61
N TYR A 108 12.43 -27.76 4.45
CA TYR A 108 13.83 -27.71 4.01
C TYR A 108 14.18 -29.05 3.32
N GLY A 109 14.41 -29.02 2.01
CA GLY A 109 14.70 -30.21 1.19
C GLY A 109 13.65 -30.60 0.16
N PHE A 110 12.51 -29.89 0.05
CA PHE A 110 11.58 -30.11 -1.07
C PHE A 110 12.21 -29.68 -2.40
N ARG A 111 12.76 -30.65 -3.14
CA ARG A 111 13.24 -30.47 -4.53
C ARG A 111 12.10 -30.35 -5.54
N ASN A 112 10.89 -30.82 -5.18
CA ASN A 112 9.72 -30.86 -6.06
C ASN A 112 8.55 -30.05 -5.46
N PHE A 113 8.04 -29.09 -6.22
CA PHE A 113 6.88 -28.25 -5.85
C PHE A 113 5.59 -29.04 -5.64
N VAL A 114 5.42 -30.18 -6.33
CA VAL A 114 4.24 -31.04 -6.19
C VAL A 114 4.10 -31.57 -4.76
N ASN A 115 5.21 -32.02 -4.16
CA ASN A 115 5.22 -32.50 -2.78
C ASN A 115 4.95 -31.37 -1.77
N PHE A 116 5.45 -30.16 -2.05
CA PHE A 116 5.14 -28.98 -1.24
C PHE A 116 3.65 -28.63 -1.30
N LYS A 117 3.04 -28.63 -2.49
CA LYS A 117 1.61 -28.38 -2.68
C LYS A 117 0.77 -29.43 -1.95
N GLN A 118 1.12 -30.71 -2.06
CA GLN A 118 0.43 -31.79 -1.33
C GLN A 118 0.49 -31.59 0.18
N ARG A 119 1.64 -31.22 0.73
CA ARG A 119 1.78 -30.96 2.16
C ARG A 119 0.99 -29.75 2.64
N ILE A 120 0.87 -28.72 1.81
CA ILE A 120 -0.04 -27.60 2.07
C ILE A 120 -1.49 -28.10 2.10
N MET A 121 -1.93 -28.88 1.11
CA MET A 121 -3.30 -29.39 1.05
C MET A 121 -3.65 -30.26 2.27
N ILE A 122 -2.72 -31.09 2.74
CA ILE A 122 -2.88 -31.89 3.97
C ILE A 122 -3.00 -30.99 5.21
N SER A 123 -2.27 -29.88 5.26
CA SER A 123 -2.30 -28.97 6.42
C SER A 123 -3.61 -28.18 6.57
N PHE A 124 -4.46 -28.17 5.55
CA PHE A 124 -5.76 -27.52 5.54
C PHE A 124 -6.94 -28.51 5.51
N ALA A 125 -6.66 -29.82 5.48
CA ALA A 125 -7.63 -30.90 5.60
C ALA A 125 -7.88 -31.23 7.08
#